data_AF-B4VIU2-F1
#
_entry.id   AF-B4VIU2-F1
#
_cell.length_a   1.000
_cell.length_b   1.000
_cell.length_c   1.000
_cell.angle_alpha   90.00
_cell.angle_beta   90.00
_cell.angle_gamma   90.00
#
_symmetry.space_group_name_H-M   'P 1'
#
loop_
_entity.id
_entity.type
_entity.pdbx_description
1 polymer ?
#
loop_
_entity_poly.entity_id
_entity_poly.type
_entity_poly.pdbx_seq_one_letter_code
_entity_poly.pdbx_strand_id
1 'polypeptide(L)'
;MSIQSKRQAYLASAPGISDESLSLSSEAAKVGAMYLRLRQKPSSPAANNTHLEVISVTGLEPSDTLSLTQYLQQINLPANLSGEIVFEFTLSKGRVGRIMLEEEASTLKTANVIELIKRHLLKWRPSQSVNSTVVLRLRIQS
;
A
#
# COMPACT_ATOMS: atom_id res chain seq x y z
N MET A 1 -46.42 -57.83 5.39
CA MET A 1 -47.82 -57.92 4.90
C MET A 1 -48.35 -56.49 4.71
N SER A 2 -49.29 -56.28 3.77
CA SER A 2 -49.78 -55.01 3.18
C SER A 2 -48.84 -54.43 2.11
N ILE A 3 -49.07 -54.56 0.79
CA ILE A 3 -50.23 -54.44 -0.14
C ILE A 3 -50.69 -53.00 -0.38
N GLN A 4 -50.80 -52.68 -1.69
CA GLN A 4 -51.44 -51.55 -2.41
C GLN A 4 -50.44 -50.48 -2.89
N SER A 5 -50.04 -50.37 -4.17
CA SER A 5 -50.67 -50.60 -5.49
C SER A 5 -51.74 -49.58 -5.90
N LYS A 6 -51.62 -49.13 -7.17
CA LYS A 6 -52.53 -48.35 -8.05
C LYS A 6 -52.46 -46.83 -7.90
N ARG A 7 -52.14 -46.05 -8.95
CA ARG A 7 -52.76 -45.93 -10.31
C ARG A 7 -51.68 -45.41 -11.30
N GLN A 8 -51.36 -46.03 -12.45
CA GLN A 8 -52.03 -46.00 -13.78
C GLN A 8 -52.71 -44.67 -14.11
N ALA A 9 -52.65 -44.06 -15.30
CA ALA A 9 -52.01 -44.25 -16.60
C ALA A 9 -52.30 -42.91 -17.35
N TYR A 10 -51.57 -42.45 -18.37
CA TYR A 10 -51.78 -42.85 -19.75
C TYR A 10 -50.93 -41.98 -20.70
N LEU A 11 -50.37 -42.65 -21.72
CA LEU A 11 -50.14 -42.27 -23.13
C LEU A 11 -49.31 -40.99 -23.43
N ALA A 12 -48.09 -41.13 -23.94
CA ALA A 12 -47.70 -41.57 -25.29
C ALA A 12 -47.73 -40.43 -26.33
N SER A 13 -46.54 -40.08 -26.80
CA SER A 13 -46.27 -39.83 -28.23
C SER A 13 -44.79 -40.12 -28.47
N ALA A 14 -44.55 -41.22 -29.19
CA ALA A 14 -43.30 -41.52 -29.90
C ALA A 14 -43.43 -40.95 -31.34
N PRO A 15 -42.58 -41.31 -32.31
CA PRO A 15 -41.17 -41.72 -32.32
C PRO A 15 -40.36 -40.87 -33.33
N GLY A 16 -39.04 -41.04 -33.38
CA GLY A 16 -38.22 -40.45 -34.44
C GLY A 16 -36.80 -41.00 -34.43
N ILE A 17 -36.58 -42.04 -35.23
CA ILE A 17 -35.30 -42.67 -35.54
C ILE A 17 -34.47 -41.73 -36.41
N SER A 18 -33.15 -41.61 -36.16
CA SER A 18 -32.07 -41.86 -37.14
C SER A 18 -30.80 -41.08 -36.81
N ASP A 19 -29.72 -41.80 -37.07
CA ASP A 19 -28.31 -41.46 -37.05
C ASP A 19 -27.95 -40.23 -37.92
N GLU A 20 -26.75 -39.71 -37.70
CA GLU A 20 -26.02 -38.73 -38.53
C GLU A 20 -26.42 -37.24 -38.47
N SER A 21 -25.66 -36.44 -37.70
CA SER A 21 -25.41 -35.04 -38.04
C SER A 21 -24.22 -34.39 -37.34
N LEU A 22 -23.26 -34.00 -38.19
CA LEU A 22 -22.66 -32.67 -38.25
C LEU A 22 -21.56 -32.28 -37.24
N SER A 23 -20.32 -32.29 -37.77
CA SER A 23 -19.48 -31.09 -37.92
C SER A 23 -19.74 -29.94 -36.93
N LEU A 24 -18.79 -29.71 -36.03
CA LEU A 24 -18.56 -28.41 -35.42
C LEU A 24 -17.09 -28.00 -35.58
N SER A 25 -16.76 -27.62 -36.81
CA SER A 25 -15.87 -26.48 -37.03
C SER A 25 -16.59 -25.19 -36.62
N SER A 26 -15.80 -24.18 -36.27
CA SER A 26 -16.16 -22.78 -36.01
C SER A 26 -16.54 -22.34 -34.58
N GLU A 27 -15.57 -21.64 -33.99
CA GLU A 27 -15.78 -20.22 -33.63
C GLU A 27 -16.53 -19.88 -32.33
N ALA A 28 -16.71 -20.82 -31.40
CA ALA A 28 -17.27 -20.50 -30.07
C ALA A 28 -16.23 -20.16 -28.98
N ALA A 29 -14.93 -20.34 -29.24
CA ALA A 29 -13.89 -20.15 -28.20
C ALA A 29 -13.39 -18.70 -28.06
N LYS A 30 -13.70 -17.79 -28.99
CA LYS A 30 -13.14 -16.42 -28.98
C LYS A 30 -14.01 -15.39 -28.25
N VAL A 31 -15.30 -15.66 -28.09
CA VAL A 31 -16.24 -14.67 -27.53
C VAL A 31 -16.22 -14.64 -25.99
N GLY A 32 -15.88 -15.76 -25.34
CA GLY A 32 -15.72 -15.82 -23.88
C GLY A 32 -14.50 -15.07 -23.33
N ALA A 33 -13.46 -14.88 -24.15
CA ALA A 33 -12.24 -14.15 -23.75
C ALA A 33 -12.34 -12.63 -23.95
N MET A 34 -13.37 -12.14 -24.65
CA MET A 34 -13.51 -10.71 -24.95
C MET A 34 -14.21 -9.93 -23.81
N TYR A 35 -15.15 -10.54 -23.09
CA TYR A 35 -15.91 -9.85 -22.03
C TYR A 35 -15.22 -9.79 -20.66
N LEU A 36 -14.11 -10.52 -20.46
CA LEU A 36 -13.35 -10.44 -19.20
C LEU A 36 -12.19 -9.44 -19.22
N ARG A 37 -11.99 -8.68 -20.31
CA ARG A 37 -10.90 -7.68 -20.40
C ARG A 37 -11.34 -6.25 -20.07
N LEU A 38 -12.64 -6.01 -19.88
CA LEU A 38 -13.21 -4.67 -19.63
C LEU A 38 -13.31 -4.27 -18.15
N ARG A 39 -12.56 -4.92 -17.25
CA ARG A 39 -12.45 -4.51 -15.83
C ARG A 39 -11.02 -4.33 -15.33
N GLN A 40 -10.10 -3.94 -16.19
CA GLN A 40 -8.80 -3.40 -15.74
C GLN A 40 -8.71 -1.91 -16.06
N LYS A 41 -9.39 -1.13 -15.22
CA LYS A 41 -8.90 0.19 -14.83
C LYS A 41 -8.75 0.13 -13.31
N PRO A 42 -7.51 0.11 -12.85
CA PRO A 42 -7.05 1.34 -12.25
C PRO A 42 -6.04 1.95 -13.20
N SER A 43 -6.42 3.06 -13.84
CA SER A 43 -5.49 4.17 -13.86
C SER A 43 -5.30 4.49 -12.39
N SER A 44 -4.33 3.84 -11.75
CA SER A 44 -3.68 4.53 -10.65
C SER A 44 -3.24 5.84 -11.30
N PRO A 45 -3.64 7.02 -10.82
CA PRO A 45 -2.77 8.16 -11.07
C PRO A 45 -1.39 7.66 -10.66
N ALA A 46 -0.37 7.90 -11.49
CA ALA A 46 1.00 7.66 -11.07
C ALA A 46 1.09 8.23 -9.65
N ALA A 47 1.14 7.35 -8.66
CA ALA A 47 1.43 7.76 -7.32
C ALA A 47 2.89 8.15 -7.50
N ASN A 48 3.12 9.44 -7.68
CA ASN A 48 4.46 10.00 -7.66
C ASN A 48 4.94 9.62 -6.26
N ASN A 49 5.63 8.48 -6.18
CA ASN A 49 5.94 7.81 -4.94
C ASN A 49 7.12 8.58 -4.37
N THR A 50 6.79 9.65 -3.67
CA THR A 50 7.77 10.45 -2.95
C THR A 50 8.29 9.59 -1.80
N HIS A 51 9.50 9.09 -1.99
CA HIS A 51 10.20 8.23 -1.06
C HIS A 51 10.97 9.07 -0.05
N LEU A 52 10.77 8.78 1.24
CA LEU A 52 11.55 9.35 2.34
C LEU A 52 12.65 8.36 2.73
N GLU A 53 13.89 8.80 2.57
CA GLU A 53 15.09 8.06 2.94
C GLU A 53 15.77 8.72 4.15
N VAL A 54 16.17 7.90 5.13
CA VAL A 54 16.98 8.37 6.26
C VAL A 54 18.45 8.22 5.88
N ILE A 55 19.14 9.34 5.70
CA ILE A 55 20.55 9.36 5.29
C ILE A 55 21.48 9.12 6.48
N SER A 56 21.21 9.80 7.59
CA SER A 56 22.00 9.64 8.80
C SER A 56 21.21 10.04 10.03
N VAL A 57 21.48 9.34 11.13
CA VAL A 57 20.96 9.65 12.46
C VAL A 57 22.14 9.67 13.41
N THR A 58 22.32 10.76 14.15
CA THR A 58 23.32 10.87 15.21
C THR A 58 22.64 10.97 16.57
N GLY A 59 23.31 10.55 17.64
CA GLY A 59 22.76 10.64 19.00
C GLY A 59 21.64 9.63 19.32
N LEU A 60 21.46 8.62 18.48
CA LEU A 60 20.56 7.48 18.71
C LEU A 60 21.32 6.15 18.63
N GLU A 61 20.87 5.19 19.42
CA GLU A 61 21.33 3.81 19.33
C GLU A 61 20.88 3.16 18.00
N PRO A 62 21.57 2.11 17.52
CA PRO A 62 21.22 1.46 16.25
C PRO A 62 19.79 0.89 16.22
N SER A 63 19.29 0.37 17.34
CA SER A 63 17.94 -0.19 17.47
C SER A 63 16.86 0.88 17.31
N ASP A 64 17.04 2.03 17.95
CA ASP A 64 16.12 3.17 17.85
C ASP A 64 16.22 3.84 16.47
N THR A 65 17.41 3.85 15.86
CA THR A 65 17.62 4.32 14.47
C THR A 65 16.83 3.49 13.45
N LEU A 66 16.82 2.16 13.61
CA LEU A 66 16.02 1.26 12.78
C LEU A 66 14.51 1.50 12.98
N SER A 67 14.06 1.62 14.23
CA SER A 67 12.67 1.93 14.56
C SER A 67 12.22 3.25 13.96
N LEU A 68 13.05 4.30 14.08
CA LEU A 68 12.80 5.62 13.50
C LEU A 68 12.72 5.54 11.98
N THR A 69 13.64 4.84 11.33
CA THR A 69 13.65 4.66 9.87
C THR A 69 12.37 4.00 9.38
N GLN A 70 11.97 2.90 9.99
CA GLN A 70 10.72 2.20 9.64
C GLN A 70 9.49 3.07 9.88
N TYR A 71 9.48 3.86 10.96
CA TYR A 71 8.38 4.77 11.27
C TYR A 71 8.28 5.91 10.25
N LEU A 72 9.40 6.48 9.82
CA LEU A 72 9.41 7.57 8.84
C LEU A 72 9.04 7.11 7.42
N GLN A 73 9.33 5.85 7.07
CA GLN A 73 8.92 5.26 5.80
C GLN A 73 7.40 5.10 5.66
N GLN A 74 6.64 5.13 6.76
CA GLN A 74 5.18 5.08 6.75
C GLN A 74 4.54 6.43 6.44
N ILE A 75 5.34 7.50 6.33
CA ILE A 75 4.84 8.85 6.08
C ILE A 75 4.51 9.00 4.60
N ASN A 76 3.24 9.28 4.31
CA ASN A 76 2.80 9.69 2.98
C ASN A 76 3.20 11.15 2.74
N LEU A 77 4.16 11.37 1.85
CA LEU A 77 4.59 12.69 1.43
C LEU A 77 3.83 13.16 0.18
N PRO A 78 3.66 14.49 0.01
CA PRO A 78 3.15 15.03 -1.25
C PRO A 78 4.07 14.67 -2.41
N ALA A 79 3.46 14.41 -3.57
CA ALA A 79 4.14 14.20 -4.85
C ALA A 79 5.09 15.35 -5.23
N ASN A 80 6.08 15.06 -6.07
CA ASN A 80 6.95 16.04 -6.74
C ASN A 80 7.84 16.85 -5.78
N LEU A 81 8.21 16.25 -4.65
CA LEU A 81 9.16 16.82 -3.72
C LEU A 81 10.50 16.10 -3.84
N SER A 82 11.57 16.89 -3.93
CA SER A 82 12.93 16.37 -3.90
C SER A 82 13.81 17.33 -3.11
N GLY A 83 14.70 16.79 -2.29
CA GLY A 83 15.65 17.57 -1.51
C GLY A 83 16.02 16.90 -0.21
N GLU A 84 16.76 17.62 0.61
CA GLU A 84 17.24 17.16 1.91
C GLU A 84 16.66 18.03 3.02
N ILE A 85 16.35 17.40 4.13
CA ILE A 85 15.86 18.05 5.34
C ILE A 85 16.68 17.53 6.51
N VAL A 86 17.25 18.45 7.29
CA VAL A 86 17.99 18.15 8.51
C VAL A 86 17.22 18.67 9.70
N PHE A 87 16.88 17.76 10.62
CA PHE A 87 16.21 18.05 11.87
C PHE A 87 17.16 17.85 13.04
N GLU A 88 17.12 18.77 13.99
CA GLU A 88 17.73 18.59 15.30
C GLU A 88 16.62 18.54 16.35
N PHE A 89 16.66 17.55 17.23
CA PHE A 89 15.72 17.48 18.36
C PHE A 89 16.34 16.80 19.57
N THR A 90 15.81 17.13 20.75
CA THR A 90 16.20 16.48 21.99
C THR A 90 15.23 15.38 22.36
N LEU A 91 15.76 14.28 22.89
CA LEU A 91 15.02 13.23 23.56
C LEU A 91 15.17 13.45 25.07
N SER A 92 14.05 13.44 25.78
CA SER A 92 14.03 13.45 27.24
C SER A 92 13.08 12.37 27.75
N LYS A 93 13.62 11.42 28.52
CA LYS A 93 12.90 10.26 29.09
C LYS A 93 12.10 9.51 28.01
N GLY A 94 12.72 9.29 26.84
CA GLY A 94 12.09 8.61 25.72
C GLY A 94 10.98 9.41 25.02
N ARG A 95 10.96 10.73 25.17
CA ARG A 95 10.01 11.63 24.50
C ARG A 95 10.74 12.65 23.64
N VAL A 96 10.29 12.82 22.41
CA VAL A 96 10.79 13.87 21.51
C VAL A 96 10.34 15.23 22.04
N GLY A 97 11.30 16.11 22.27
CA GLY A 97 11.13 17.49 22.70
C GLY A 97 10.99 18.44 21.52
N ARG A 98 11.61 19.62 21.65
CA ARG A 98 11.59 20.63 20.58
C ARG A 98 12.33 20.09 19.36
N ILE A 99 11.70 20.22 18.19
CA ILE A 99 12.30 19.89 16.89
C ILE A 99 12.61 21.18 16.15
N MET A 100 13.86 21.34 15.76
CA MET A 100 14.39 22.47 14.99
C MET A 100 14.78 22.00 13.60
N LEU A 101 14.53 22.83 12.60
CA LEU A 101 15.00 22.63 11.23
C LEU A 101 16.36 23.31 11.13
N GLU A 102 17.36 22.61 10.60
CA GLU A 102 18.65 23.22 10.26
C GLU A 102 18.53 23.88 8.89
N GLU A 103 18.39 25.21 8.86
CA GLU A 103 18.08 25.97 7.64
C GLU A 103 19.23 26.01 6.63
N GLU A 104 20.48 25.92 7.09
CA GLU A 104 21.65 25.94 6.21
C GLU A 104 21.88 24.59 5.54
N ALA A 105 21.63 23.49 6.26
CA ALA A 105 21.83 22.14 5.75
C ALA A 105 20.61 21.59 4.97
N SER A 106 19.42 22.17 5.15
CA SER A 106 18.19 21.73 4.49
C SER A 106 17.97 22.44 3.15
N THR A 107 17.88 21.67 2.08
CA THR A 107 17.55 22.20 0.74
C THR A 107 16.05 22.29 0.51
N LEU A 108 15.25 21.42 1.14
CA LEU A 108 13.79 21.45 1.04
C LEU A 108 13.17 22.22 2.22
N LYS A 109 12.62 23.41 1.91
CA LYS A 109 12.06 24.35 2.90
C LYS A 109 10.52 24.44 2.88
N THR A 110 9.85 23.44 2.29
CA THR A 110 8.39 23.42 2.19
C THR A 110 7.76 23.24 3.57
N ALA A 111 7.17 24.31 4.11
CA ALA A 111 6.62 24.36 5.47
C ALA A 111 5.64 23.21 5.77
N ASN A 112 4.73 22.90 4.84
CA ASN A 112 3.75 21.82 5.02
C ASN A 112 4.40 20.45 5.23
N VAL A 113 5.52 20.18 4.53
CA VAL A 113 6.28 18.92 4.61
C VAL A 113 7.04 18.86 5.92
N ILE A 114 7.72 19.96 6.26
CA ILE A 114 8.46 20.11 7.51
C ILE A 114 7.53 19.87 8.71
N GLU A 115 6.38 20.54 8.75
CA GLU A 115 5.40 20.40 9.83
C GLU A 115 4.78 19.00 9.86
N LEU A 116 4.57 18.37 8.72
CA LEU A 116 4.08 17.00 8.64
C LEU A 116 5.09 16.02 9.27
N ILE A 117 6.38 16.14 8.93
CA ILE A 117 7.43 15.27 9.49
C ILE A 117 7.61 15.55 10.99
N LYS A 118 7.65 16.81 11.42
CA LYS A 118 7.71 17.19 12.85
C LYS A 118 6.58 16.55 13.65
N ARG A 119 5.34 16.60 13.15
CA ARG A 119 4.19 15.97 13.83
C ARG A 119 4.34 14.46 13.97
N HIS A 120 4.96 13.79 13.02
CA HIS A 120 5.25 12.35 13.14
C HIS A 120 6.37 12.11 14.15
N LEU A 121 7.47 12.85 14.06
CA LEU A 121 8.58 12.75 15.02
C LEU A 121 8.13 12.97 16.47
N LEU A 122 7.24 13.94 16.74
CA LEU A 122 6.69 14.16 18.08
C LEU A 122 5.84 12.99 18.62
N LYS A 123 5.31 12.14 17.72
CA LYS A 123 4.54 10.94 18.07
C LYS A 123 5.40 9.69 18.17
N TRP A 124 6.55 9.68 17.50
CA TRP A 124 7.50 8.60 17.60
C TRP A 124 8.01 8.46 19.03
N ARG A 125 8.16 7.22 19.48
CA ARG A 125 8.70 6.89 20.79
C ARG A 125 9.83 5.89 20.61
N PRO A 126 11.06 6.20 21.03
CA PRO A 126 12.14 5.23 21.09
C PRO A 126 11.76 4.08 22.04
N SER A 127 12.34 2.91 21.80
CA SER A 127 12.08 1.72 22.61
C SER A 127 12.74 1.83 23.98
N GLN A 128 13.82 2.60 24.06
CA GLN A 128 14.55 2.89 25.28
C GLN A 128 14.33 4.34 25.72
N SER A 129 14.25 4.55 27.03
CA SER A 129 14.17 5.91 27.58
C SER A 129 15.57 6.55 27.54
N VAL A 130 15.88 7.22 26.43
CA VAL A 130 17.16 7.90 26.21
C VAL A 130 17.00 9.41 26.45
N ASN A 131 18.08 10.02 26.96
CA ASN A 131 18.27 11.47 26.99
C ASN A 131 19.43 11.82 26.05
N SER A 132 19.14 12.34 24.87
CA SER A 132 20.17 12.68 23.87
C SER A 132 19.71 13.79 22.94
N THR A 133 20.66 14.46 22.30
CA THR A 133 20.39 15.33 21.15
C THR A 133 20.57 14.52 19.88
N VAL A 134 19.57 14.55 19.01
CA VAL A 134 19.50 13.77 17.78
C VAL A 134 19.56 14.71 16.59
N VAL A 135 20.49 14.43 15.66
CA VAL A 135 20.50 15.07 14.34
C VAL A 135 20.08 14.04 13.31
N LEU A 136 18.96 14.31 12.65
CA LEU A 136 18.31 13.46 11.67
C LEU A 136 18.41 14.11 10.29
N ARG A 137 19.12 13.47 9.37
CA ARG A 137 19.20 13.89 7.97
C ARG A 137 18.35 12.99 7.11
N LEU A 138 17.40 13.61 6.41
CA LEU A 138 16.45 12.96 5.54
C LEU A 138 16.68 13.41 4.10
N ARG A 139 16.48 12.50 3.16
CA ARG A 139 16.43 12.79 1.74
C ARG A 139 15.08 12.36 1.20
N ILE A 140 14.46 13.27 0.49
CA ILE A 140 13.17 13.06 -0.17
C ILE A 140 13.46 13.00 -1.67
N GLN A 141 12.93 11.98 -2.33
CA GLN A 141 13.11 11.76 -3.77
C GLN A 141 11.76 11.32 -4.35
N SER A 142 11.30 11.99 -5.41
CA SER A 142 10.06 11.66 -6.12
C SER A 142 10.31 11.22 -7.55
#